data_AF-A0A5N5SJW2-F1
#
_entry.id   AF-A0A5N5SJW2-F1
#
_cell.length_a   1.000
_cell.length_b   1.000
_cell.length_c   1.000
_cell.angle_alpha   90.00
_cell.angle_beta   90.00
_cell.angle_gamma   90.00
#
_symmetry.space_group_name_H-M   'P 1'
#
loop_
_entity.id
_entity.type
_entity.pdbx_description
1 polymer ?
#
loop_
_entity_poly.entity_id
_entity_poly.type
_entity_poly.pdbx_seq_one_letter_code
_entity_poly.pdbx_strand_id
1 'polypeptide(L)'
;MNELDTKLTNTVFYVLNSLAYLIDNCESRPNQFPLLEAKLVLENSELRLQPSSEELKTLASDLIISQQISECKEVFLQYQFLWCDNREQTLQAFVTSGQDGKHPQLAEFKEKIDSFENLYSKLEEVEEQRVFDQWLKVDICPFKHDLLVKCKKWSYIFKKFLIDKVIDSITNLDDFIRETESGVNQEVEEGDYETLVSVMGHLVAVRDRLRATDAMFEPLKQTIALVQQYEEDLPEAMHLKLQELPERWETLKKQLEFLVLCACACACECACACACACAFVCACVCMCVTIFVNFFKLRYECDLPYYKLEKIHSRILRLEDEMDNIQESALLFEVTCPDFKCVRSCRKELRMLKITLRIYGLVTSYNGFMILLLVLMTKEQHLLLNNSGITFSLVRSSVNFWKETPWREVDVENMDIECKKFAKDIRETILKKN
;
A
#
# COMPACT_ATOMS: atom_id res chain seq x y z
N MET A 1 -79.37 -50.90 12.16
CA MET A 1 -79.05 -49.58 12.76
C MET A 1 -78.34 -49.73 14.11
N ASN A 2 -78.76 -50.64 15.00
CA ASN A 2 -78.24 -50.69 16.38
C ASN A 2 -76.80 -51.23 16.59
N GLU A 3 -76.30 -52.13 15.73
CA GLU A 3 -74.99 -52.79 15.96
C GLU A 3 -73.80 -51.91 15.53
N LEU A 4 -74.01 -51.04 14.53
CA LEU A 4 -72.99 -50.09 14.09
C LEU A 4 -72.84 -48.96 15.10
N ASP A 5 -73.95 -48.47 15.67
CA ASP A 5 -73.94 -47.44 16.71
C ASP A 5 -73.30 -47.93 18.02
N THR A 6 -73.48 -49.19 18.40
CA THR A 6 -72.82 -49.78 19.57
C THR A 6 -71.32 -49.97 19.36
N LYS A 7 -70.90 -50.38 18.15
CA LYS A 7 -69.47 -50.42 17.81
C LYS A 7 -68.87 -49.02 17.83
N LEU A 8 -69.53 -48.03 17.23
CA LEU A 8 -69.05 -46.65 17.20
C LEU A 8 -68.90 -46.05 18.60
N THR A 9 -69.90 -46.24 19.48
CA THR A 9 -69.84 -45.77 20.88
C THR A 9 -68.74 -46.46 21.68
N ASN A 10 -68.53 -47.77 21.48
CA ASN A 10 -67.42 -48.47 22.12
C ASN A 10 -66.06 -47.95 21.62
N THR A 11 -65.90 -47.72 20.31
CA THR A 11 -64.65 -47.17 19.76
C THR A 11 -64.37 -45.77 20.33
N VAL A 12 -65.38 -44.91 20.40
CA VAL A 12 -65.26 -43.57 21.00
C VAL A 12 -64.90 -43.67 22.48
N PHE A 13 -65.48 -44.61 23.23
CA PHE A 13 -65.15 -44.84 24.63
C PHE A 13 -63.70 -45.29 24.83
N TYR A 14 -63.18 -46.19 23.99
CA TYR A 14 -61.77 -46.59 24.05
C TYR A 14 -60.82 -45.44 23.70
N VAL A 15 -61.17 -44.61 22.71
CA VAL A 15 -60.40 -43.40 22.36
C VAL A 15 -60.39 -42.41 23.53
N LEU A 16 -61.54 -42.15 24.16
CA LEU A 16 -61.64 -41.25 25.31
C LEU A 16 -60.83 -41.74 26.50
N ASN A 17 -60.86 -43.04 26.82
CA ASN A 17 -60.05 -43.59 27.91
C ASN A 17 -58.54 -43.56 27.59
N SER A 18 -58.17 -43.74 26.33
CA SER A 18 -56.77 -43.64 25.90
C SER A 18 -56.26 -42.20 26.00
N LEU A 19 -57.10 -41.22 25.62
CA LEU A 19 -56.81 -39.79 25.77
C LEU A 19 -56.77 -39.38 27.25
N ALA A 20 -57.71 -39.84 28.06
CA ALA A 20 -57.71 -39.59 29.50
C ALA A 20 -56.45 -40.14 30.16
N TYR A 21 -56.01 -41.35 29.79
CA TYR A 21 -54.75 -41.93 30.27
C TYR A 21 -53.53 -41.10 29.85
N LEU A 22 -53.49 -40.58 28.62
CA LEU A 22 -52.42 -39.67 28.19
C LEU A 22 -52.41 -38.38 29.00
N ILE A 23 -53.57 -37.74 29.20
CA ILE A 23 -53.70 -36.51 30.00
C ILE A 23 -53.25 -36.75 31.45
N ASP A 24 -53.70 -37.84 32.08
CA ASP A 24 -53.32 -38.23 33.45
C ASP A 24 -51.81 -38.45 33.63
N ASN A 25 -51.11 -38.82 32.56
CA ASN A 25 -49.65 -38.99 32.54
C ASN A 25 -48.88 -37.71 32.17
N CYS A 26 -49.56 -36.70 31.63
CA CYS A 26 -49.01 -35.36 31.41
C CYS A 26 -49.19 -34.44 32.64
N GLU A 27 -50.04 -34.82 33.60
CA GLU A 27 -50.18 -34.10 34.88
C GLU A 27 -48.96 -34.34 35.80
N SER A 28 -48.45 -33.27 36.43
CA SER A 28 -47.28 -33.36 37.31
C SER A 28 -47.53 -34.26 38.53
N ARG A 29 -46.85 -35.42 38.59
CA ARG A 29 -46.84 -36.34 39.74
C ARG A 29 -45.39 -36.56 40.22
N PRO A 30 -45.14 -36.57 41.53
CA PRO A 30 -43.79 -36.80 42.04
C PRO A 30 -43.26 -38.18 41.61
N ASN A 31 -42.02 -38.24 41.11
CA ASN A 31 -41.29 -39.44 40.63
C ASN A 31 -41.70 -40.04 39.26
N GLN A 32 -42.29 -39.27 38.36
CA GLN A 32 -42.58 -39.75 37.00
C GLN A 32 -41.38 -39.55 36.04
N PHE A 33 -41.08 -40.54 35.20
CA PHE A 33 -40.09 -40.40 34.12
C PHE A 33 -40.68 -39.60 32.96
N PRO A 34 -39.92 -38.69 32.32
CA PRO A 34 -40.43 -37.93 31.19
C PRO A 34 -40.79 -38.85 30.02
N LEU A 35 -41.99 -38.64 29.47
CA LEU A 35 -42.56 -39.45 28.38
C LEU A 35 -41.97 -39.12 27.01
N LEU A 36 -41.55 -37.87 26.80
CA LEU A 36 -41.03 -37.37 25.52
C LEU A 36 -39.64 -36.77 25.71
N GLU A 37 -38.77 -37.00 24.73
CA GLU A 37 -37.44 -36.41 24.66
C GLU A 37 -37.31 -35.61 23.36
N ALA A 38 -36.91 -34.34 23.47
CA ALA A 38 -36.62 -33.46 22.35
C ALA A 38 -35.20 -32.92 22.47
N LYS A 39 -34.54 -32.63 21.36
CA LYS A 39 -33.18 -32.09 21.31
C LYS A 39 -33.21 -30.65 20.84
N LEU A 40 -32.47 -29.78 21.51
CA LEU A 40 -32.21 -28.43 21.02
C LEU A 40 -30.99 -28.48 20.09
N VAL A 41 -31.15 -28.02 18.84
CA VAL A 41 -30.09 -28.05 17.83
C VAL A 41 -30.02 -26.69 17.12
N LEU A 42 -28.81 -26.28 16.73
CA LEU A 42 -28.60 -25.10 15.89
C LEU A 42 -28.57 -25.53 14.42
N GLU A 43 -29.63 -25.23 13.67
CA GLU A 43 -29.71 -25.50 12.23
C GLU A 43 -29.78 -24.18 11.46
N ASN A 44 -28.91 -23.99 10.46
CA ASN A 44 -28.90 -22.78 9.61
C ASN A 44 -28.90 -21.46 10.42
N SER A 45 -28.17 -21.43 11.54
CA SER A 45 -28.12 -20.28 12.46
C SER A 45 -29.42 -19.97 13.23
N GLU A 46 -30.37 -20.90 13.25
CA GLU A 46 -31.61 -20.82 14.03
C GLU A 46 -31.70 -21.94 15.08
N LEU A 47 -32.29 -21.62 16.23
CA LEU A 47 -32.54 -22.56 17.33
C LEU A 47 -33.80 -23.40 17.06
N ARG A 48 -33.61 -24.69 16.77
CA ARG A 48 -34.69 -25.63 16.46
C ARG A 48 -34.75 -26.76 17.48
N LEU A 49 -35.97 -27.24 17.73
CA LEU A 49 -36.21 -28.46 18.49
C LEU A 49 -36.40 -29.61 17.51
N GLN A 50 -35.83 -30.77 17.83
CA GLN A 50 -36.07 -32.02 17.12
C GLN A 50 -36.67 -33.04 18.11
N PRO A 51 -37.89 -33.57 17.90
CA PRO A 51 -38.83 -33.25 16.81
C PRO A 51 -39.37 -31.82 16.86
N SER A 52 -39.89 -31.32 15.74
CA SER A 52 -40.23 -29.90 15.56
C SER A 52 -41.32 -29.42 16.53
N SER A 53 -41.32 -28.13 16.85
CA SER A 53 -42.35 -27.54 17.71
C SER A 53 -43.76 -27.75 17.16
N GLU A 54 -43.94 -27.86 15.84
CA GLU A 54 -45.23 -28.15 15.21
C GLU A 54 -45.67 -29.59 15.43
N GLU A 55 -44.76 -30.56 15.33
CA GLU A 55 -45.03 -31.97 15.65
C GLU A 55 -45.36 -32.15 17.14
N LEU A 56 -44.66 -31.44 18.03
CA LEU A 56 -44.97 -31.45 19.47
C LEU A 56 -46.30 -30.74 19.80
N LYS A 57 -46.63 -29.64 19.10
CA LYS A 57 -47.93 -28.95 19.22
C LYS A 57 -49.11 -29.80 18.76
N THR A 58 -48.91 -30.73 17.83
CA THR A 58 -49.96 -31.70 17.46
C THR A 58 -50.22 -32.76 18.53
N LEU A 59 -49.24 -33.00 19.42
CA LEU A 59 -49.32 -34.00 20.49
C LEU A 59 -49.80 -33.40 21.83
N ALA A 60 -49.51 -32.12 22.10
CA ALA A 60 -49.94 -31.40 23.30
C ALA A 60 -50.54 -30.04 22.90
N SER A 61 -51.83 -29.84 23.15
CA SER A 61 -52.58 -28.60 22.88
C SER A 61 -52.26 -27.44 23.82
N ASP A 62 -51.16 -27.53 24.58
CA ASP A 62 -50.91 -26.68 25.73
C ASP A 62 -49.99 -25.50 25.35
N LEU A 63 -50.63 -24.33 25.30
CA LEU A 63 -50.00 -23.02 25.06
C LEU A 63 -48.82 -22.75 26.03
N ILE A 64 -48.88 -23.33 27.24
CA ILE A 64 -47.93 -23.14 28.35
C ILE A 64 -46.53 -23.67 27.99
N ILE A 65 -46.44 -24.86 27.38
CA ILE A 65 -45.15 -25.47 27.01
C ILE A 65 -44.50 -24.68 25.88
N SER A 66 -45.30 -24.18 24.94
CA SER A 66 -44.80 -23.33 23.86
C SER A 66 -44.18 -22.04 24.39
N GLN A 67 -44.71 -21.49 25.48
CA GLN A 67 -44.19 -20.31 26.15
C GLN A 67 -42.91 -20.61 26.95
N GLN A 68 -42.89 -21.68 27.76
CA GLN A 68 -41.70 -22.11 28.51
C GLN A 68 -40.51 -22.46 27.58
N ILE A 69 -40.79 -23.10 26.45
CA ILE A 69 -39.79 -23.37 25.41
C ILE A 69 -39.27 -22.08 24.79
N SER A 70 -40.14 -21.10 24.51
CA SER A 70 -39.69 -19.79 23.99
C SER A 70 -38.82 -19.04 24.97
N GLU A 71 -39.19 -19.02 26.26
CA GLU A 71 -38.40 -18.40 27.33
C GLU A 71 -37.02 -19.07 27.44
N CYS A 72 -36.95 -20.40 27.32
CA CYS A 72 -35.68 -21.12 27.29
C CYS A 72 -34.83 -20.76 26.07
N LYS A 73 -35.43 -20.55 24.89
CA LYS A 73 -34.70 -20.09 23.70
C LYS A 73 -34.17 -18.66 23.88
N GLU A 74 -34.95 -17.77 24.50
CA GLU A 74 -34.54 -16.38 24.73
C GLU A 74 -33.29 -16.26 25.60
N VAL A 75 -33.14 -17.12 26.61
CA VAL A 75 -31.93 -17.20 27.44
C VAL A 75 -30.68 -17.47 26.60
N PHE A 76 -30.80 -18.18 25.48
CA PHE A 76 -29.67 -18.47 24.60
C PHE A 76 -29.45 -17.41 23.52
N LEU A 77 -30.45 -16.58 23.20
CA LEU A 77 -30.31 -15.51 22.19
C LEU A 77 -29.25 -14.47 22.57
N GLN A 78 -28.93 -14.30 23.86
CA GLN A 78 -27.82 -13.44 24.30
C GLN A 78 -26.45 -13.87 23.73
N TYR A 79 -26.31 -15.13 23.31
CA TYR A 79 -25.09 -15.68 22.71
C TYR A 79 -25.10 -15.68 21.18
N GLN A 80 -26.12 -15.07 20.55
CA GLN A 80 -26.34 -15.13 19.10
C GLN A 80 -25.15 -14.66 18.25
N PHE A 81 -24.37 -13.71 18.75
CA PHE A 81 -23.14 -13.23 18.11
C PHE A 81 -22.16 -14.37 17.80
N LEU A 82 -22.13 -15.46 18.60
CA LEU A 82 -21.23 -16.59 18.38
C LEU A 82 -21.48 -17.33 17.06
N TRP A 83 -22.71 -17.32 16.55
CA TRP A 83 -23.09 -18.04 15.32
C TRP A 83 -23.61 -17.16 14.18
N CYS A 84 -23.97 -15.92 14.46
CA CYS A 84 -24.39 -14.96 13.42
C CYS A 84 -23.22 -14.12 12.88
N ASP A 85 -22.21 -13.81 13.69
CA ASP A 85 -21.14 -12.90 13.28
C ASP A 85 -20.02 -13.64 12.53
N ASN A 86 -19.42 -12.96 11.55
CA ASN A 86 -18.27 -13.48 10.83
C ASN A 86 -16.97 -13.18 11.60
N ARG A 87 -16.36 -14.27 12.10
CA ARG A 87 -15.09 -14.27 12.85
C ARG A 87 -13.97 -13.47 12.20
N GLU A 88 -13.79 -13.61 10.89
CA GLU A 88 -12.71 -12.96 10.14
C GLU A 88 -12.93 -11.45 10.03
N GLN A 89 -14.18 -11.04 9.80
CA GLN A 89 -14.55 -9.63 9.70
C GLN A 89 -14.45 -8.94 11.06
N THR A 90 -14.84 -9.62 12.15
CA THR A 90 -14.70 -9.09 13.51
C THR A 90 -13.22 -8.95 13.91
N LEU A 91 -12.37 -9.91 13.55
CA LEU A 91 -10.92 -9.80 13.76
C LEU A 91 -10.34 -8.63 12.95
N GLN A 92 -10.67 -8.52 11.66
CA GLN A 92 -10.20 -7.42 10.81
C GLN A 92 -10.67 -6.06 11.31
N ALA A 93 -11.93 -5.96 11.72
CA ALA A 93 -12.47 -4.75 12.34
C ALA A 93 -11.67 -4.40 13.59
N PHE A 94 -11.40 -5.36 14.48
CA PHE A 94 -10.62 -5.16 15.69
C PHE A 94 -9.18 -4.70 15.40
N VAL A 95 -8.50 -5.31 14.42
CA VAL A 95 -7.14 -4.92 14.01
C VAL A 95 -7.10 -3.51 13.41
N THR A 96 -8.19 -3.10 12.73
CA THR A 96 -8.30 -1.82 12.03
C THR A 96 -8.84 -0.69 12.92
N SER A 97 -9.61 -1.02 13.96
CA SER A 97 -10.31 -0.07 14.84
C SER A 97 -9.52 0.34 16.08
N GLY A 98 -8.20 0.13 16.12
CA GLY A 98 -7.38 0.49 17.28
C GLY A 98 -7.55 1.96 17.66
N GLN A 99 -7.69 2.24 18.97
CA GLN A 99 -7.85 3.60 19.47
C GLN A 99 -6.70 4.48 18.93
N ASP A 100 -7.06 5.63 18.35
CA ASP A 100 -6.13 6.64 17.81
C ASP A 100 -5.25 6.21 16.60
N GLY A 101 -5.67 5.21 15.82
CA GLY A 101 -4.95 4.78 14.61
C GLY A 101 -3.67 3.99 14.88
N LYS A 102 -3.49 3.49 16.11
CA LYS A 102 -2.42 2.56 16.49
C LYS A 102 -2.97 1.15 16.54
N HIS A 103 -2.19 0.17 16.06
CA HIS A 103 -2.56 -1.24 16.15
C HIS A 103 -2.84 -1.67 17.59
N PRO A 104 -3.82 -2.57 17.83
CA PRO A 104 -4.19 -3.02 19.16
C PRO A 104 -2.99 -3.63 19.91
N GLN A 105 -2.88 -3.30 21.19
CA GLN A 105 -1.80 -3.78 22.05
C GLN A 105 -2.00 -5.25 22.44
N LEU A 106 -0.92 -5.93 22.82
CA LEU A 106 -0.97 -7.34 23.25
C LEU A 106 -1.94 -7.56 24.44
N ALA A 107 -2.08 -6.56 25.32
CA ALA A 107 -3.03 -6.60 26.43
C ALA A 107 -4.50 -6.64 25.97
N GLU A 108 -4.86 -5.91 24.91
CA GLU A 108 -6.22 -5.91 24.38
C GLU A 108 -6.56 -7.25 23.72
N PHE A 109 -5.59 -7.87 23.04
CA PHE A 109 -5.73 -9.25 22.55
C PHE A 109 -5.94 -10.22 23.71
N LYS A 110 -5.19 -10.07 24.80
CA LYS A 110 -5.34 -10.88 26.01
C LYS A 110 -6.76 -10.79 26.57
N GLU A 111 -7.26 -9.57 26.78
CA GLU A 111 -8.61 -9.34 27.31
C GLU A 111 -9.68 -9.94 26.40
N LYS A 112 -9.53 -9.82 25.08
CA LYS A 112 -10.45 -10.46 24.13
C LYS A 112 -10.41 -11.98 24.23
N ILE A 113 -9.23 -12.59 24.27
CA ILE A 113 -9.08 -14.04 24.42
C ILE A 113 -9.70 -14.51 25.75
N ASP A 114 -9.35 -13.84 26.86
CA ASP A 114 -9.87 -14.14 28.19
C ASP A 114 -11.40 -13.99 28.25
N SER A 115 -11.98 -13.02 27.54
CA SER A 115 -13.43 -12.88 27.47
C SER A 115 -14.10 -14.10 26.83
N PHE A 116 -13.51 -14.68 25.78
CA PHE A 116 -14.04 -15.90 25.14
C PHE A 116 -13.77 -17.15 25.97
N GLU A 117 -12.61 -17.28 26.61
CA GLU A 117 -12.34 -18.42 27.49
C GLU A 117 -13.25 -18.39 28.74
N ASN A 118 -13.51 -17.20 29.32
CA ASN A 118 -14.48 -17.06 30.40
C ASN A 118 -15.91 -17.36 29.94
N LEU A 119 -16.28 -17.00 28.72
CA LEU A 119 -17.57 -17.38 28.13
C LEU A 119 -17.67 -18.90 27.93
N TYR A 120 -16.57 -19.55 27.53
CA TYR A 120 -16.51 -21.00 27.43
C TYR A 120 -16.78 -21.67 28.79
N SER A 121 -16.11 -21.23 29.87
CA SER A 121 -16.36 -21.76 31.22
C SER A 121 -17.81 -21.57 31.67
N LYS A 122 -18.40 -20.40 31.39
CA LYS A 122 -19.83 -20.15 31.70
C LYS A 122 -20.77 -21.07 30.92
N LEU A 123 -20.47 -21.35 29.64
CA LEU A 123 -21.27 -22.24 28.80
C LEU A 123 -21.11 -23.71 29.22
N GLU A 124 -20.00 -24.08 29.84
CA GLU A 124 -19.74 -25.42 30.37
C GLU A 124 -20.60 -25.72 31.61
N GLU A 125 -20.87 -24.72 32.45
CA GLU A 125 -21.75 -24.84 33.63
C GLU A 125 -23.25 -24.89 33.28
N VAL A 126 -23.64 -24.61 32.03
CA VAL A 126 -25.04 -24.65 31.60
C VAL A 126 -25.58 -26.08 31.70
N GLU A 127 -26.80 -26.17 32.23
CA GLU A 127 -27.59 -27.40 32.36
C GLU A 127 -27.68 -28.14 31.01
N GLU A 128 -27.34 -29.42 31.04
CA GLU A 128 -27.35 -30.29 29.85
C GLU A 128 -28.74 -30.77 29.47
N GLN A 129 -29.67 -30.76 30.42
CA GLN A 129 -31.02 -31.27 30.26
C GLN A 129 -31.98 -30.41 31.08
N ARG A 130 -33.14 -30.07 30.48
CA ARG A 130 -34.26 -29.45 31.20
C ARG A 130 -35.51 -30.29 31.05
N VAL A 131 -36.21 -30.49 32.16
CA VAL A 131 -37.50 -31.22 32.18
C VAL A 131 -38.61 -30.20 32.39
N PHE A 132 -39.55 -30.11 31.45
CA PHE A 132 -40.75 -29.28 31.52
C PHE A 132 -41.92 -30.15 31.96
N ASP A 133 -42.66 -29.67 32.97
CA ASP A 133 -43.88 -30.27 33.52
C ASP A 133 -43.82 -31.79 33.78
N GLN A 134 -42.59 -32.32 33.99
CA GLN A 134 -42.27 -33.73 34.29
C GLN A 134 -42.53 -34.76 33.17
N TRP A 135 -43.12 -34.37 32.03
CA TRP A 135 -43.37 -35.27 30.89
C TRP A 135 -42.51 -34.97 29.64
N LEU A 136 -41.96 -33.76 29.48
CA LEU A 136 -41.11 -33.38 28.35
C LEU A 136 -39.68 -33.09 28.81
N LYS A 137 -38.73 -33.90 28.34
CA LYS A 137 -37.30 -33.67 28.54
C LYS A 137 -36.70 -33.04 27.30
N VAL A 138 -36.07 -31.87 27.45
CA VAL A 138 -35.27 -31.24 26.39
C VAL A 138 -33.79 -31.45 26.68
N ASP A 139 -33.13 -32.17 25.78
CA ASP A 139 -31.70 -32.38 25.76
C ASP A 139 -31.00 -31.21 25.06
N ILE A 140 -30.20 -30.48 25.84
CA ILE A 140 -29.46 -29.27 25.42
C ILE A 140 -28.02 -29.65 25.04
N CYS A 141 -27.55 -30.85 25.40
CA CYS A 141 -26.22 -31.38 25.08
C CYS A 141 -25.73 -31.07 23.66
N PRO A 142 -26.49 -31.38 22.58
CA PRO A 142 -26.02 -31.11 21.22
C PRO A 142 -25.80 -29.62 20.94
N PHE A 143 -26.73 -28.76 21.38
CA PHE A 143 -26.57 -27.31 21.25
C PHE A 143 -25.43 -26.75 22.10
N LYS A 144 -25.30 -27.21 23.35
CA LYS A 144 -24.19 -26.85 24.25
C LYS A 144 -22.84 -27.19 23.61
N HIS A 145 -22.71 -28.39 23.05
CA HIS A 145 -21.50 -28.80 22.34
C HIS A 145 -21.18 -27.88 21.17
N ASP A 146 -22.17 -27.57 20.31
CA ASP A 146 -21.98 -26.66 19.18
C ASP A 146 -21.57 -25.24 19.61
N LEU A 147 -22.15 -24.73 20.70
CA LEU A 147 -21.76 -23.43 21.28
C LEU A 147 -20.34 -23.44 21.82
N LEU A 148 -19.96 -24.48 22.57
CA LEU A 148 -18.60 -24.64 23.09
C LEU A 148 -17.57 -24.68 21.96
N VAL A 149 -17.86 -25.44 20.89
CA VAL A 149 -17.01 -25.49 19.69
C VAL A 149 -16.91 -24.13 19.01
N LYS A 150 -18.02 -23.40 18.85
CA LYS A 150 -17.99 -22.05 18.27
C LYS A 150 -17.20 -21.08 19.15
N CYS A 151 -17.39 -21.12 20.47
CA CYS A 151 -16.66 -20.29 21.42
C CYS A 151 -15.14 -20.53 21.35
N LYS A 152 -14.70 -21.80 21.33
CA LYS A 152 -13.29 -22.15 21.10
C LYS A 152 -12.77 -21.67 19.75
N LYS A 153 -13.57 -21.75 18.68
CA LYS A 153 -13.19 -21.20 17.37
C LYS A 153 -13.01 -19.68 17.39
N TRP A 154 -13.78 -18.97 18.23
CA TRP A 154 -13.62 -17.53 18.43
C TRP A 154 -12.33 -17.21 19.21
N SER A 155 -12.02 -17.91 20.31
CA SER A 155 -10.73 -17.67 21.00
C SER A 155 -9.54 -18.03 20.11
N TYR A 156 -9.64 -19.14 19.36
CA TYR A 156 -8.60 -19.61 18.46
C TYR A 156 -8.24 -18.60 17.36
N ILE A 157 -9.19 -17.86 16.78
CA ILE A 157 -8.87 -16.93 15.68
C ILE A 157 -7.92 -15.81 16.13
N PHE A 158 -8.08 -15.32 17.37
CA PHE A 158 -7.19 -14.31 17.94
C PHE A 158 -5.83 -14.90 18.30
N LYS A 159 -5.80 -16.12 18.88
CA LYS A 159 -4.54 -16.84 19.16
C LYS A 159 -3.75 -17.09 17.86
N LYS A 160 -4.43 -17.58 16.82
CA LYS A 160 -3.84 -17.83 15.51
C LYS A 160 -3.29 -16.56 14.87
N PHE A 161 -4.02 -15.44 14.94
CA PHE A 161 -3.52 -14.16 14.43
C PHE A 161 -2.20 -13.73 15.10
N LEU A 162 -2.08 -13.92 16.42
CA LEU A 162 -0.82 -13.63 17.13
C LEU A 162 0.31 -14.55 16.68
N ILE A 163 0.04 -15.84 16.50
CA ILE A 163 1.01 -16.82 15.99
C ILE A 163 1.46 -16.43 14.58
N ASP A 164 0.52 -16.19 13.67
CA ASP A 164 0.80 -15.82 12.27
C ASP A 164 1.63 -14.53 12.22
N LYS A 165 1.31 -13.52 13.04
CA LYS A 165 2.10 -12.28 13.14
C LYS A 165 3.54 -12.51 13.60
N VAL A 166 3.75 -13.41 14.57
CA VAL A 166 5.09 -13.79 15.04
C VAL A 166 5.85 -14.51 13.93
N ILE A 167 5.20 -15.46 13.23
CA ILE A 167 5.78 -16.21 12.12
C ILE A 167 6.19 -15.28 10.98
N ASP A 168 5.33 -14.37 10.57
CA ASP A 168 5.61 -13.40 9.51
C ASP A 168 6.78 -12.49 9.91
N SER A 169 6.82 -12.03 11.16
CA SER A 169 7.91 -11.15 11.65
C SER A 169 9.26 -11.87 11.68
N ILE A 170 9.29 -13.11 12.15
CA ILE A 170 10.49 -13.96 12.18
C ILE A 170 10.95 -14.29 10.76
N THR A 171 10.03 -14.64 9.87
CA THR A 171 10.35 -15.01 8.48
C THR A 171 10.90 -13.82 7.71
N ASN A 172 10.27 -12.64 7.83
CA ASN A 172 10.76 -11.41 7.19
C ASN A 172 12.15 -11.01 7.69
N LEU A 173 12.44 -11.22 8.98
CA LEU A 173 13.77 -10.96 9.53
C LEU A 173 14.80 -11.99 9.03
N ASP A 174 14.45 -13.27 9.02
CA ASP A 174 15.31 -14.35 8.54
C ASP A 174 15.66 -14.19 7.06
N ASP A 175 14.69 -13.84 6.22
CA ASP A 175 14.90 -13.58 4.80
C ASP A 175 15.83 -12.37 4.59
N PHE A 176 15.62 -11.28 5.36
CA PHE A 176 16.50 -10.11 5.32
C PHE A 176 17.94 -10.43 5.77
N ILE A 177 18.09 -11.18 6.86
CA ILE A 177 19.43 -11.60 7.36
C ILE A 177 20.11 -12.47 6.31
N ARG A 178 19.41 -13.45 5.72
CA ARG A 178 19.97 -14.32 4.67
C ARG A 178 20.42 -13.53 3.43
N GLU A 179 19.61 -12.59 2.97
CA GLU A 179 19.97 -11.73 1.83
C GLU A 179 21.20 -10.86 2.15
N THR A 180 21.22 -10.27 3.34
CA THR A 180 22.34 -9.43 3.80
C THR A 180 23.62 -10.24 4.00
N GLU A 181 23.56 -11.41 4.64
CA GLU A 181 24.72 -12.30 4.83
C GLU A 181 25.29 -12.75 3.48
N SER A 182 24.43 -13.05 2.50
CA SER A 182 24.88 -13.38 1.14
C SER A 182 25.55 -12.20 0.45
N GLY A 183 25.04 -10.98 0.64
CA GLY A 183 25.62 -9.77 0.06
C GLY A 183 26.93 -9.36 0.71
N VAL A 184 27.04 -9.44 2.04
CA VAL A 184 28.22 -9.02 2.81
C VAL A 184 29.37 -10.01 2.70
N ASN A 185 29.10 -11.30 2.53
CA ASN A 185 30.13 -12.33 2.38
C ASN A 185 30.67 -12.46 0.94
N GLN A 186 30.25 -11.59 0.02
CA GLN A 186 30.80 -11.57 -1.34
C GLN A 186 32.25 -11.06 -1.32
N GLU A 187 33.16 -11.82 -1.96
CA GLU A 187 34.57 -11.43 -2.06
C GLU A 187 34.71 -10.22 -2.99
N VAL A 188 35.43 -9.18 -2.52
CA VAL A 188 35.68 -7.95 -3.29
C VAL A 188 37.13 -7.96 -3.79
N GLU A 189 37.30 -8.07 -5.11
CA GLU A 189 38.62 -7.93 -5.74
C GLU A 189 38.99 -6.44 -5.94
N GLU A 190 40.29 -6.15 -5.96
CA GLU A 190 40.80 -4.78 -6.19
C GLU A 190 40.35 -4.28 -7.58
N GLY A 191 39.50 -3.24 -7.58
CA GLY A 191 38.96 -2.62 -8.80
C GLY A 191 37.50 -2.93 -9.08
N ASP A 192 36.86 -3.83 -8.32
CA ASP A 192 35.44 -4.13 -8.45
C ASP A 192 34.56 -3.18 -7.59
N TYR A 193 34.38 -1.98 -8.13
CA TYR A 193 33.59 -0.93 -7.48
C TYR A 193 32.10 -1.27 -7.38
N GLU A 194 31.53 -1.98 -8.36
CA GLU A 194 30.11 -2.34 -8.36
C GLU A 194 29.77 -3.29 -7.20
N THR A 195 30.60 -4.32 -7.01
CA THR A 195 30.44 -5.26 -5.89
C THR A 195 30.63 -4.56 -4.55
N LEU A 196 31.60 -3.65 -4.43
CA LEU A 196 31.81 -2.87 -3.20
C LEU A 196 30.60 -2.00 -2.85
N VAL A 197 30.01 -1.31 -3.82
CA VAL A 197 28.80 -0.49 -3.61
C VAL A 197 27.63 -1.37 -3.16
N SER A 198 27.48 -2.56 -3.75
CA SER A 198 26.45 -3.53 -3.37
C SER A 198 26.62 -3.99 -1.90
N VAL A 199 27.83 -4.43 -1.51
CA VAL A 199 28.17 -4.85 -0.14
C VAL A 199 27.87 -3.73 0.87
N MET A 200 28.32 -2.52 0.55
CA MET A 200 28.08 -1.34 1.39
C MET A 200 26.58 -1.00 1.48
N GLY A 201 25.80 -1.20 0.41
CA GLY A 201 24.36 -0.99 0.40
C GLY A 201 23.63 -1.89 1.38
N HIS A 202 24.01 -3.18 1.44
CA HIS A 202 23.48 -4.12 2.43
C HIS A 202 23.84 -3.69 3.87
N LEU A 203 25.05 -3.20 4.10
CA LEU A 203 25.49 -2.74 5.43
C LEU A 203 24.78 -1.48 5.89
N VAL A 204 24.51 -0.54 4.98
CA VAL A 204 23.65 0.62 5.26
C VAL A 204 22.23 0.17 5.61
N ALA A 205 21.68 -0.82 4.92
CA ALA A 205 20.36 -1.38 5.26
C ALA A 205 20.34 -2.02 6.67
N VAL A 206 21.42 -2.70 7.09
CA VAL A 206 21.59 -3.20 8.47
C VAL A 206 21.60 -2.03 9.45
N ARG A 207 22.42 -1.01 9.19
CA ARG A 207 22.56 0.18 10.05
C ARG A 207 21.21 0.86 10.28
N ASP A 208 20.44 1.08 9.22
CA ASP A 208 19.17 1.79 9.29
C ASP A 208 18.10 0.99 10.06
N ARG A 209 18.23 -0.35 10.10
CA ARG A 209 17.34 -1.25 10.84
C ARG A 209 17.81 -1.57 12.27
N LEU A 210 19.00 -1.17 12.70
CA LEU A 210 19.59 -1.47 14.03
C LEU A 210 18.59 -1.33 15.18
N ARG A 211 18.06 -0.12 15.35
CA ARG A 211 17.17 0.21 16.47
C ARG A 211 15.83 -0.51 16.38
N ALA A 212 15.29 -0.65 15.16
CA ALA A 212 13.98 -1.26 14.94
C ALA A 212 14.02 -2.77 15.19
N THR A 213 15.04 -3.46 14.66
CA THR A 213 15.23 -4.90 14.84
C THR A 213 15.58 -5.25 16.28
N ASP A 214 16.42 -4.48 16.97
CA ASP A 214 16.73 -4.75 18.39
C ASP A 214 15.48 -4.62 19.28
N ALA A 215 14.64 -3.63 19.00
CA ALA A 215 13.40 -3.42 19.74
C ALA A 215 12.31 -4.46 19.43
N MET A 216 12.44 -5.27 18.36
CA MET A 216 11.39 -6.20 17.94
C MET A 216 11.39 -7.52 18.72
N PHE A 217 12.55 -7.97 19.20
CA PHE A 217 12.67 -9.30 19.85
C PHE A 217 11.89 -9.38 21.16
N GLU A 218 11.88 -8.30 21.94
CA GLU A 218 11.22 -8.28 23.25
C GLU A 218 9.67 -8.40 23.13
N PRO A 219 8.98 -7.59 22.30
CA PRO A 219 7.55 -7.78 22.03
C PRO A 219 7.20 -9.16 21.46
N LEU A 220 8.06 -9.75 20.62
CA LEU A 220 7.83 -11.09 20.08
C LEU A 220 7.90 -12.15 21.19
N LYS A 221 8.91 -12.09 22.08
CA LYS A 221 9.02 -12.99 23.24
C LYS A 221 7.80 -12.88 24.16
N GLN A 222 7.32 -11.66 24.41
CA GLN A 222 6.10 -11.43 25.21
C GLN A 222 4.85 -12.03 24.56
N THR A 223 4.72 -11.90 23.23
CA THR A 223 3.61 -12.48 22.47
C THR A 223 3.63 -14.01 22.55
N ILE A 224 4.81 -14.63 22.42
CA ILE A 224 4.99 -16.08 22.53
C ILE A 224 4.66 -16.58 23.94
N ALA A 225 5.17 -15.90 24.96
CA ALA A 225 4.89 -16.25 26.35
C ALA A 225 3.39 -16.17 26.68
N LEU A 226 2.66 -15.24 26.06
CA LEU A 226 1.21 -15.15 26.19
C LEU A 226 0.51 -16.30 25.47
N VAL A 227 0.91 -16.64 24.25
CA VAL A 227 0.30 -17.74 23.49
C VAL A 227 0.50 -19.09 24.20
N GLN A 228 1.69 -19.30 24.78
CA GLN A 228 2.00 -20.47 25.61
C GLN A 228 1.13 -20.60 26.87
N GLN A 229 0.64 -19.48 27.44
CA GLN A 229 -0.31 -19.53 28.58
C GLN A 229 -1.65 -20.18 28.21
N TYR A 230 -1.99 -20.24 26.93
CA TYR A 230 -3.26 -20.79 26.44
C TYR A 230 -3.12 -22.19 25.82
N GLU A 231 -2.03 -22.91 26.11
CA GLU A 231 -1.74 -24.27 25.61
C GLU A 231 -1.61 -24.35 24.08
N GLU A 232 -1.36 -23.23 23.41
CA GLU A 232 -1.03 -23.20 21.99
C GLU A 232 0.49 -23.05 21.85
N ASP A 233 1.13 -23.98 21.13
CA ASP A 233 2.57 -23.95 20.88
C ASP A 233 2.85 -23.43 19.47
N LEU A 234 3.93 -22.65 19.33
CA LEU A 234 4.45 -22.36 18.00
C LEU A 234 5.16 -23.60 17.44
N PRO A 235 5.18 -23.75 16.10
CA PRO A 235 5.97 -24.81 15.47
C PRO A 235 7.43 -24.78 15.96
N GLU A 236 7.99 -25.95 16.28
CA GLU A 236 9.36 -26.09 16.78
C GLU A 236 10.40 -25.36 15.91
N ALA A 237 10.19 -25.37 14.59
CA ALA A 237 11.04 -24.65 13.62
C ALA A 237 11.13 -23.14 13.90
N MET A 238 10.06 -22.51 14.40
CA MET A 238 10.03 -21.08 14.70
C MET A 238 10.71 -20.76 16.02
N HIS A 239 10.60 -21.66 17.02
CA HIS A 239 11.35 -21.55 18.27
C HIS A 239 12.85 -21.61 18.04
N LEU A 240 13.30 -22.51 17.16
CA LEU A 240 14.71 -22.64 16.80
C LEU A 240 15.21 -21.39 16.06
N LYS A 241 14.46 -20.88 15.08
CA LYS A 241 14.79 -19.61 14.41
C LYS A 241 14.86 -18.43 15.38
N LEU A 242 13.94 -18.31 16.34
CA LEU A 242 13.96 -17.22 17.32
C LEU A 242 15.19 -17.25 18.23
N GLN A 243 15.77 -18.42 18.49
CA GLN A 243 17.02 -18.55 19.23
C GLN A 243 18.24 -18.17 18.40
N GLU A 244 18.25 -18.55 17.11
CA GLU A 244 19.39 -18.29 16.21
C GLU A 244 19.45 -16.85 15.67
N LEU A 245 18.30 -16.23 15.37
CA LEU A 245 18.24 -14.90 14.74
C LEU A 245 18.97 -13.80 15.53
N PRO A 246 18.87 -13.70 16.86
CA PRO A 246 19.65 -12.75 17.64
C PRO A 246 21.16 -12.93 17.45
N GLU A 247 21.65 -14.16 17.39
CA GLU A 247 23.09 -14.44 17.23
C GLU A 247 23.60 -14.07 15.84
N ARG A 248 22.82 -14.39 14.79
CA ARG A 248 23.12 -13.98 13.41
C ARG A 248 23.09 -12.46 13.26
N TRP A 249 22.11 -11.81 13.89
CA TRP A 249 22.01 -10.36 13.91
C TRP A 249 23.21 -9.70 14.60
N GLU A 250 23.65 -10.21 15.75
CA GLU A 250 24.88 -9.75 16.41
C GLU A 250 26.14 -9.95 15.56
N THR A 251 26.18 -11.00 14.75
CA THR A 251 27.28 -11.24 13.80
C THR A 251 27.32 -10.17 12.71
N LEU A 252 26.16 -9.84 12.12
CA LEU A 252 26.03 -8.74 11.15
C LEU A 252 26.39 -7.38 11.77
N LYS A 253 26.02 -7.12 13.02
CA LYS A 253 26.43 -5.89 13.74
C LYS A 253 27.95 -5.80 13.86
N LYS A 254 28.63 -6.88 14.23
CA LYS A 254 30.10 -6.88 14.34
C LYS A 254 30.77 -6.65 12.99
N GLN A 255 30.22 -7.23 11.91
CA GLN A 255 30.71 -6.97 10.55
C GLN A 255 30.49 -5.50 10.15
N LEU A 256 29.33 -4.92 10.50
CA LEU A 256 29.05 -3.50 10.33
C LEU A 256 30.04 -2.63 11.13
N GLU A 257 30.27 -2.91 12.41
CA GLU A 257 31.20 -2.16 13.25
C GLU A 257 32.64 -2.20 12.72
N PHE A 258 33.10 -3.38 12.30
CA PHE A 258 34.41 -3.55 11.67
C PHE A 258 34.52 -2.72 10.39
N LEU A 259 33.49 -2.75 9.54
CA LEU A 259 33.49 -2.03 8.29
C LEU A 259 33.28 -0.53 8.45
N VAL A 260 32.53 -0.06 9.46
CA VAL A 260 32.42 1.35 9.84
C VAL A 260 33.77 1.89 10.30
N LEU A 261 34.56 1.10 11.04
CA LEU A 261 35.92 1.48 11.42
C LEU A 261 36.83 1.64 10.18
N CYS A 262 36.75 0.69 9.24
CA CYS A 262 37.49 0.77 7.96
C CYS A 262 36.98 1.91 7.06
N ALA A 263 35.67 2.11 6.96
CA ALA A 263 35.04 3.17 6.19
C ALA A 263 35.38 4.56 6.75
N CYS A 264 35.45 4.71 8.08
CA CYS A 264 35.91 5.94 8.72
C CYS A 264 37.38 6.25 8.38
N ALA A 265 38.23 5.23 8.26
CA ALA A 265 39.61 5.40 7.78
C ALA A 265 39.65 5.77 6.28
N CYS A 266 38.83 5.11 5.45
CA CYS A 266 38.70 5.40 4.01
C CYS A 266 37.90 6.67 3.70
N ALA A 267 37.18 7.25 4.67
CA ALA A 267 36.35 8.44 4.49
C ALA A 267 37.20 9.65 4.10
N CYS A 268 38.45 9.72 4.55
CA CYS A 268 39.40 10.77 4.13
C CYS A 268 39.74 10.64 2.63
N GLU A 269 39.99 9.42 2.17
CA GLU A 269 40.28 9.12 0.76
C GLU A 269 39.05 9.32 -0.12
N CYS A 270 37.87 8.89 0.34
CA CYS A 270 36.59 9.10 -0.35
C CYS A 270 36.20 10.58 -0.39
N ALA A 271 36.44 11.35 0.68
CA ALA A 271 36.22 12.80 0.68
C ALA A 271 37.15 13.51 -0.30
N CYS A 272 38.42 13.08 -0.38
CA CYS A 272 39.37 13.58 -1.37
C CYS A 272 38.94 13.21 -2.80
N ALA A 273 38.54 11.96 -3.03
CA ALA A 273 38.05 11.48 -4.32
C ALA A 273 36.78 12.22 -4.77
N CYS A 274 35.81 12.43 -3.87
CA CYS A 274 34.61 13.23 -4.11
C CYS A 274 34.96 14.68 -4.43
N ALA A 275 35.91 15.29 -3.72
CA ALA A 275 36.38 16.65 -4.00
C ALA A 275 37.06 16.76 -5.37
N CYS A 276 37.93 15.79 -5.73
CA CYS A 276 38.58 15.70 -7.02
C CYS A 276 37.58 15.48 -8.17
N ALA A 277 36.61 14.57 -7.99
CA ALA A 277 35.56 14.31 -8.96
C ALA A 277 34.63 15.53 -9.13
N CYS A 278 34.27 16.20 -8.04
CA CYS A 278 33.53 17.46 -8.09
C CYS A 278 34.31 18.56 -8.83
N ALA A 279 35.63 18.66 -8.60
CA ALA A 279 36.49 19.59 -9.33
C ALA A 279 36.54 19.26 -10.84
N PHE A 280 36.61 17.98 -11.20
CA PHE A 280 36.57 17.52 -12.58
C PHE A 280 35.23 17.82 -13.27
N VAL A 281 34.11 17.53 -12.62
CA VAL A 281 32.75 17.86 -13.11
C VAL A 281 32.63 19.38 -13.28
N CYS A 282 33.10 20.18 -12.31
CA CYS A 282 33.11 21.63 -12.41
C CYS A 282 33.98 22.14 -13.59
N ALA A 283 35.16 21.56 -13.80
CA ALA A 283 36.02 21.88 -14.95
C ALA A 283 35.36 21.52 -16.30
N CYS A 284 34.69 20.37 -16.37
CA CYS A 284 33.93 19.94 -17.55
C CYS A 284 32.75 20.88 -17.84
N VAL A 285 32.06 21.36 -16.79
CA VAL A 285 31.02 22.37 -16.91
C VAL A 285 31.60 23.70 -17.38
N CYS A 286 32.72 24.17 -16.83
CA CYS A 286 33.40 25.38 -17.30
C CYS A 286 33.80 25.28 -18.79
N MET A 287 34.26 24.10 -19.24
CA MET A 287 34.49 23.84 -20.66
C MET A 287 33.19 23.93 -21.48
N CYS A 288 32.09 23.34 -21.00
CA CYS A 288 30.80 23.43 -21.68
C CYS A 288 30.31 24.88 -21.77
N VAL A 289 30.38 25.66 -20.68
CA VAL A 289 30.06 27.10 -20.65
C VAL A 289 30.93 27.89 -21.62
N THR A 290 32.23 27.58 -21.71
CA THR A 290 33.12 28.23 -22.68
C THR A 290 32.69 27.94 -24.12
N ILE A 291 32.31 26.68 -24.40
CA ILE A 291 31.75 26.28 -25.70
C ILE A 291 30.40 26.96 -25.96
N PHE A 292 29.54 27.12 -24.95
CA PHE A 292 28.27 27.85 -25.04
C PHE A 292 28.48 29.34 -25.30
N VAL A 293 29.38 30.01 -24.59
CA VAL A 293 29.71 31.43 -24.83
C VAL A 293 30.25 31.61 -26.24
N ASN A 294 31.06 30.67 -26.72
CA ASN A 294 31.50 30.67 -28.11
C ASN A 294 30.35 30.40 -29.10
N PHE A 295 29.34 29.61 -28.71
CA PHE A 295 28.11 29.43 -29.50
C PHE A 295 27.31 30.73 -29.63
N PHE A 296 27.19 31.52 -28.54
CA PHE A 296 26.57 32.84 -28.57
C PHE A 296 27.36 33.88 -29.40
N LYS A 297 28.67 33.68 -29.56
CA LYS A 297 29.54 34.48 -30.44
C LYS A 297 29.45 34.10 -31.93
N LEU A 298 28.83 32.98 -32.28
CA LEU A 298 28.62 32.61 -33.68
C LEU A 298 27.55 33.52 -34.29
N ARG A 299 27.91 34.20 -35.38
CA ARG A 299 26.98 34.95 -36.23
C ARG A 299 25.98 34.00 -36.92
N TYR A 300 24.95 34.57 -37.54
CA TYR A 300 23.83 33.90 -38.23
C TYR A 300 24.17 32.68 -39.10
N GLU A 301 25.39 32.56 -39.62
CA GLU A 301 25.88 31.47 -40.49
C GLU A 301 26.23 30.17 -39.74
N CYS A 302 25.55 29.86 -38.63
CA CYS A 302 25.80 28.60 -37.93
C CYS A 302 25.00 27.47 -38.58
N ASP A 303 25.69 26.58 -39.30
CA ASP A 303 25.07 25.36 -39.85
C ASP A 303 24.58 24.45 -38.71
N LEU A 304 23.28 24.12 -38.73
CA LEU A 304 22.61 23.16 -37.83
C LEU A 304 22.81 23.46 -36.32
N PRO A 305 22.30 24.60 -35.80
CA PRO A 305 22.45 25.00 -34.40
C PRO A 305 21.87 23.96 -33.42
N TYR A 306 20.80 23.26 -33.82
CA TYR A 306 20.20 22.19 -33.04
C TYR A 306 21.11 20.98 -32.81
N TYR A 307 21.92 20.59 -33.80
CA TYR A 307 22.82 19.43 -33.66
C TYR A 307 23.94 19.70 -32.65
N LYS A 308 24.53 20.90 -32.70
CA LYS A 308 25.54 21.35 -31.72
C LYS A 308 24.94 21.45 -30.32
N LEU A 309 23.71 21.94 -30.21
CA LEU A 309 22.97 22.03 -28.95
C LEU A 309 22.68 20.64 -28.35
N GLU A 310 22.31 19.68 -29.19
CA GLU A 310 22.04 18.32 -28.76
C GLU A 310 23.31 17.59 -28.29
N LYS A 311 24.45 17.85 -28.93
CA LYS A 311 25.76 17.37 -28.46
C LYS A 311 26.14 17.94 -27.09
N ILE A 312 25.76 19.18 -26.79
CA ILE A 312 26.02 19.75 -25.47
C ILE A 312 24.99 19.22 -24.45
N HIS A 313 23.75 19.01 -24.87
CA HIS A 313 22.70 18.39 -24.04
C HIS A 313 23.10 16.99 -23.58
N SER A 314 23.58 16.13 -24.47
CA SER A 314 24.03 14.77 -24.12
C SER A 314 25.23 14.77 -23.18
N ARG A 315 26.16 15.73 -23.34
CA ARG A 315 27.27 15.92 -22.40
C ARG A 315 26.79 16.37 -21.02
N ILE A 316 25.82 17.26 -20.93
CA ILE A 316 25.24 17.68 -19.65
C ILE A 316 24.50 16.51 -18.99
N LEU A 317 23.72 15.73 -19.74
CA LEU A 317 23.04 14.54 -19.22
C LEU A 317 24.04 13.54 -18.62
N ARG A 318 25.16 13.31 -19.30
CA ARG A 318 26.23 12.45 -18.76
C ARG A 318 26.85 13.02 -17.48
N LEU A 319 27.05 14.34 -17.40
CA LEU A 319 27.56 14.98 -16.18
C LEU A 319 26.54 14.97 -15.04
N GLU A 320 25.23 15.01 -15.34
CA GLU A 320 24.15 14.84 -14.36
C GLU A 320 24.14 13.40 -13.82
N ASP A 321 24.33 12.40 -14.68
CA ASP A 321 24.44 10.99 -14.30
C ASP A 321 25.70 10.70 -13.46
N GLU A 322 26.87 11.21 -13.87
CA GLU A 322 28.11 11.11 -13.09
C GLU A 322 27.98 11.80 -11.72
N MET A 323 27.26 12.93 -11.66
CA MET A 323 26.97 13.63 -10.40
C MET A 323 26.09 12.80 -9.47
N ASP A 324 25.03 12.18 -9.98
CA ASP A 324 24.12 11.35 -9.17
C ASP A 324 24.85 10.11 -8.64
N ASN A 325 25.68 9.45 -9.46
CA ASN A 325 26.52 8.32 -9.02
C ASN A 325 27.51 8.72 -7.90
N ILE A 326 28.15 9.89 -8.01
CA ILE A 326 29.04 10.41 -6.96
C ILE A 326 28.24 10.71 -5.68
N GLN A 327 27.05 11.28 -5.81
CA GLN A 327 26.19 11.60 -4.67
C GLN A 327 25.73 10.33 -3.93
N GLU A 328 25.31 9.29 -4.65
CA GLU A 328 24.91 8.00 -4.07
C GLU A 328 26.09 7.33 -3.36
N SER A 329 27.28 7.33 -3.98
CA SER A 329 28.49 6.80 -3.34
C SER A 329 28.86 7.60 -2.09
N ALA A 330 28.74 8.94 -2.11
CA ALA A 330 29.05 9.77 -0.96
C ALA A 330 28.07 9.50 0.21
N LEU A 331 26.79 9.28 -0.08
CA LEU A 331 25.79 8.88 0.93
C LEU A 331 26.11 7.54 1.57
N LEU A 332 26.60 6.59 0.77
CA LEU A 332 27.01 5.26 1.21
C LEU A 332 28.13 5.32 2.27
N PHE A 333 29.06 6.27 2.11
CA PHE A 333 30.19 6.50 3.02
C PHE A 333 29.98 7.65 4.02
N GLU A 334 28.76 8.21 4.11
CA GLU A 334 28.43 9.38 4.96
C GLU A 334 29.30 10.63 4.69
N VAL A 335 29.86 10.76 3.49
CA VAL A 335 30.65 11.91 3.07
C VAL A 335 29.70 13.00 2.55
N THR A 336 29.89 14.22 3.04
CA THR A 336 29.15 15.38 2.50
C THR A 336 29.76 15.80 1.15
N CYS A 337 28.97 15.68 0.08
CA CYS A 337 29.39 16.12 -1.25
C CYS A 337 29.12 17.63 -1.43
N PRO A 338 30.03 18.40 -2.07
CA PRO A 338 29.77 19.79 -2.41
C PRO A 338 28.56 19.96 -3.33
N ASP A 339 27.80 21.03 -3.12
CA ASP A 339 26.57 21.30 -3.85
C ASP A 339 26.86 21.66 -5.33
N PHE A 340 26.39 20.83 -6.27
CA PHE A 340 26.67 20.92 -7.73
C PHE A 340 25.89 22.05 -8.44
N LYS A 341 26.03 23.30 -7.96
CA LYS A 341 25.31 24.47 -8.46
C LYS A 341 25.58 24.76 -9.94
N CYS A 342 26.80 24.50 -10.41
CA CYS A 342 27.24 24.79 -11.78
C CYS A 342 26.50 23.96 -12.84
N VAL A 343 26.32 22.65 -12.61
CA VAL A 343 25.58 21.74 -13.52
C VAL A 343 24.12 22.18 -13.61
N ARG A 344 23.48 22.42 -12.46
CA ARG A 344 22.09 22.89 -12.37
C ARG A 344 21.87 24.24 -13.07
N SER A 345 22.83 25.17 -12.96
CA SER A 345 22.77 26.47 -13.66
C SER A 345 22.87 26.28 -15.18
N CYS A 346 23.81 25.46 -15.65
CA CYS A 346 23.96 25.16 -17.08
C CYS A 346 22.70 24.50 -17.67
N ARG A 347 22.02 23.63 -16.91
CA ARG A 347 20.75 23.03 -17.33
C ARG A 347 19.64 24.07 -17.50
N LYS A 348 19.58 25.09 -16.66
CA LYS A 348 18.63 26.21 -16.79
C LYS A 348 18.94 27.02 -18.05
N GLU A 349 20.20 27.39 -18.27
CA GLU A 349 20.63 28.17 -19.42
C GLU A 349 20.42 27.42 -20.76
N LEU A 350 20.72 26.12 -20.81
CA LEU A 350 20.46 25.29 -21.99
C LEU A 350 18.96 25.25 -22.34
N ARG A 351 18.07 25.19 -21.33
CA ARG A 351 16.62 25.23 -21.55
C ARG A 351 16.19 26.56 -22.16
N MET A 352 16.70 27.67 -21.65
CA MET A 352 16.42 29.00 -22.22
C MET A 352 16.91 29.09 -23.67
N LEU A 353 18.10 28.58 -23.97
CA LEU A 353 18.65 28.57 -25.32
C LEU A 353 17.84 27.70 -26.29
N LYS A 354 17.35 26.53 -25.85
CA LYS A 354 16.41 25.69 -26.64
C LYS A 354 15.13 26.46 -26.98
N ILE A 355 14.60 27.26 -26.05
CA ILE A 355 13.40 28.10 -26.25
C ILE A 355 13.70 29.23 -27.23
N THR A 356 14.79 29.98 -27.04
CA THR A 356 15.19 31.08 -27.94
C THR A 356 15.42 30.59 -29.37
N LEU A 357 16.09 29.45 -29.55
CA LEU A 357 16.29 28.85 -30.87
C LEU A 357 14.96 28.39 -31.50
N ARG A 358 14.02 27.86 -30.72
CA ARG A 358 12.68 27.50 -31.22
C ARG A 358 11.90 28.74 -31.68
N ILE A 359 11.93 29.82 -30.91
CA ILE A 359 11.29 31.09 -31.29
C ILE A 359 11.94 31.64 -32.56
N TYR A 360 13.27 31.63 -32.63
CA TYR A 360 14.00 32.06 -33.82
C TYR A 360 13.70 31.22 -35.06
N GLY A 361 13.63 29.89 -34.92
CA GLY A 361 13.21 28.98 -35.99
C GLY A 361 11.78 29.25 -36.46
N LEU A 362 10.88 29.58 -35.53
CA LEU A 362 9.52 30.02 -35.88
C LEU A 362 9.55 31.35 -36.62
N VAL A 363 10.22 32.38 -36.10
CA VAL A 363 10.32 33.71 -36.73
C VAL A 363 10.92 33.62 -38.13
N THR A 364 11.97 32.82 -38.33
CA THR A 364 12.57 32.59 -39.66
C THR A 364 11.65 31.80 -40.58
N SER A 365 10.88 30.83 -40.09
CA SER A 365 9.87 30.10 -40.86
C SER A 365 8.68 30.99 -41.26
N TYR A 366 8.15 31.78 -40.31
CA TYR A 366 7.08 32.77 -40.56
C TYR A 366 7.55 33.88 -41.51
N ASN A 367 8.79 34.34 -41.38
CA ASN A 367 9.38 35.32 -42.29
C ASN A 367 9.67 34.71 -43.67
N GLY A 368 10.13 33.46 -43.73
CA GLY A 368 10.25 32.70 -44.97
C GLY A 368 8.91 32.55 -45.68
N PHE A 369 7.84 32.27 -44.92
CA PHE A 369 6.49 32.17 -45.43
C PHE A 369 5.92 33.53 -45.86
N MET A 370 6.19 34.61 -45.12
CA MET A 370 5.83 35.99 -45.50
C MET A 370 6.60 36.46 -46.73
N ILE A 371 7.89 36.15 -46.84
CA ILE A 371 8.70 36.45 -48.02
C ILE A 371 8.24 35.61 -49.21
N LEU A 372 7.89 34.33 -49.02
CA LEU A 372 7.32 33.48 -50.06
C LEU A 372 5.94 34.01 -50.50
N LEU A 373 5.09 34.46 -49.57
CA LEU A 373 3.83 35.14 -49.89
C LEU A 373 4.08 36.43 -50.68
N LEU A 374 5.06 37.25 -50.27
CA LEU A 374 5.43 38.50 -50.95
C LEU A 374 6.06 38.27 -52.33
N VAL A 375 6.76 37.15 -52.54
CA VAL A 375 7.35 36.74 -53.83
C VAL A 375 6.29 36.11 -54.75
N LEU A 376 5.30 35.39 -54.19
CA LEU A 376 4.14 34.87 -54.92
C LEU A 376 3.13 35.97 -55.31
N MET A 377 3.14 37.11 -54.62
CA MET A 377 2.43 38.32 -55.03
C MET A 377 3.14 38.91 -56.27
N THR A 378 2.65 38.54 -57.44
CA THR A 378 3.18 38.82 -58.78
C THR A 378 3.63 40.27 -59.02
N LYS A 379 4.64 40.42 -59.90
CA LYS A 379 5.36 41.65 -60.33
C LYS A 379 4.55 42.96 -60.44
N GLU A 380 3.23 42.92 -60.63
CA GLU A 380 2.37 44.11 -60.73
C GLU A 380 2.17 44.86 -59.40
N GLN A 381 2.37 44.24 -58.23
CA GLN A 381 2.23 44.92 -56.93
C GLN A 381 3.54 45.54 -56.41
N HIS A 382 4.67 45.26 -57.07
CA HIS A 382 6.00 45.74 -56.66
C HIS A 382 6.17 47.26 -56.83
N LEU A 383 5.44 47.87 -57.78
CA LEU A 383 5.42 49.32 -57.98
C LEU A 383 4.57 50.06 -56.93
N LEU A 384 3.62 49.37 -56.31
CA LEU A 384 2.64 49.96 -55.39
C LEU A 384 3.17 50.08 -53.95
N LEU A 385 4.00 49.14 -53.51
CA LEU A 385 4.71 49.21 -52.23
C LEU A 385 5.74 50.35 -52.15
N ASN A 386 6.27 50.80 -53.30
CA ASN A 386 7.18 51.95 -53.31
C ASN A 386 6.50 53.28 -52.99
N ASN A 387 5.18 53.38 -53.14
CA ASN A 387 4.41 54.60 -52.86
C ASN A 387 3.82 54.66 -51.45
N SER A 388 3.86 53.58 -50.67
CA SER A 388 3.35 53.54 -49.28
C SER A 388 4.42 53.73 -48.21
N GLY A 389 5.64 54.11 -48.57
CA GLY A 389 6.72 54.45 -47.62
C GLY A 389 7.40 53.25 -46.95
N ILE A 390 6.87 52.03 -47.09
CA ILE A 390 7.55 50.80 -46.69
C ILE A 390 8.36 50.32 -47.89
N THR A 391 9.53 50.94 -48.06
CA THR A 391 10.47 50.44 -49.07
C THR A 391 10.90 49.03 -48.66
N PHE A 392 10.84 48.09 -49.58
CA PHE A 392 11.36 46.72 -49.42
C PHE A 392 12.78 46.70 -48.81
N SER A 393 13.56 47.77 -49.02
CA SER A 393 14.84 48.03 -48.37
C SER A 393 14.78 48.18 -46.85
N LEU A 394 13.73 48.77 -46.26
CA LEU A 394 13.62 48.93 -44.81
C LEU A 394 13.43 47.58 -44.11
N VAL A 395 12.49 46.76 -44.60
CA VAL A 395 12.29 45.40 -44.07
C VAL A 395 13.55 44.55 -44.28
N ARG A 396 14.19 44.65 -45.45
CA ARG A 396 15.46 43.96 -45.73
C ARG A 396 16.60 44.44 -44.84
N SER A 397 16.65 45.73 -44.51
CA SER A 397 17.66 46.32 -43.61
C SER A 397 17.44 45.87 -42.17
N SER A 398 16.21 45.88 -41.66
CA SER A 398 15.89 45.36 -40.32
C SER A 398 16.20 43.87 -40.21
N VAL A 399 15.88 43.08 -41.23
CA VAL A 399 16.20 41.65 -41.28
C VAL A 399 17.71 41.41 -41.33
N ASN A 400 18.47 42.19 -42.10
CA ASN A 400 19.93 42.07 -42.12
C ASN A 400 20.55 42.50 -40.79
N PHE A 401 20.03 43.56 -40.16
CA PHE A 401 20.44 43.99 -38.83
C PHE A 401 20.24 42.88 -37.79
N TRP A 402 19.07 42.22 -37.77
CA TRP A 402 18.81 41.08 -36.88
C TRP A 402 19.66 39.84 -37.16
N LYS A 403 20.17 39.68 -38.39
CA LYS A 403 21.11 38.60 -38.75
C LYS A 403 22.54 38.90 -38.30
N GLU A 404 22.90 40.17 -38.18
CA GLU A 404 24.22 40.61 -37.73
C GLU A 404 24.30 40.78 -36.20
N THR A 405 23.16 40.87 -35.50
CA THR A 405 23.12 41.01 -34.03
C THR A 405 23.51 39.71 -33.32
N PRO A 406 24.49 39.73 -32.37
CA PRO A 406 24.86 38.58 -31.56
C PRO A 406 23.67 38.08 -30.72
N TRP A 407 23.53 36.76 -30.57
CA TRP A 407 22.42 36.11 -29.86
C TRP A 407 22.11 36.64 -28.45
N ARG A 408 23.11 37.18 -27.74
CA ARG A 408 22.97 37.74 -26.38
C ARG A 408 22.29 39.11 -26.36
N GLU A 409 22.33 39.83 -27.48
CA GLU A 409 21.82 41.19 -27.64
C GLU A 409 20.53 41.21 -28.49
N VAL A 410 20.03 40.02 -28.88
CA VAL A 410 18.79 39.87 -29.62
C VAL A 410 17.60 40.10 -28.69
N ASP A 411 16.92 41.21 -28.88
CA ASP A 411 15.63 41.49 -28.23
C ASP A 411 14.49 40.84 -29.02
N VAL A 412 14.11 39.64 -28.58
CA VAL A 412 13.07 38.82 -29.21
C VAL A 412 11.69 39.49 -29.14
N GLU A 413 11.40 40.25 -28.08
CA GLU A 413 10.12 40.96 -27.92
C GLU A 413 10.04 42.13 -28.90
N ASN A 414 11.11 42.92 -29.01
CA ASN A 414 11.15 44.01 -29.99
C ASN A 414 11.08 43.48 -31.44
N MET A 415 11.77 42.37 -31.74
CA MET A 415 11.67 41.73 -33.07
C MET A 415 10.25 41.29 -33.41
N ASP A 416 9.52 40.68 -32.47
CA ASP A 416 8.13 40.26 -32.68
C ASP A 416 7.20 41.47 -32.85
N ILE A 417 7.42 42.55 -32.09
CA ILE A 417 6.68 43.82 -32.24
C ILE A 417 6.92 44.43 -33.62
N GLU A 418 8.17 44.48 -34.10
CA GLU A 418 8.50 44.99 -35.44
C GLU A 418 7.90 44.11 -36.54
N CYS A 419 7.94 42.78 -36.39
CA CYS A 419 7.29 41.85 -37.32
C CYS A 419 5.77 42.05 -37.38
N LYS A 420 5.12 42.24 -36.23
CA LYS A 420 3.67 42.53 -36.15
C LYS A 420 3.31 43.87 -36.77
N LYS A 421 4.16 44.89 -36.60
CA LYS A 421 4.01 46.19 -37.28
C LYS A 421 4.10 46.02 -38.79
N PHE A 422 5.14 45.37 -39.31
CA PHE A 422 5.27 45.10 -40.75
C PHE A 422 4.05 44.33 -41.29
N ALA A 423 3.58 43.30 -40.58
CA ALA A 423 2.41 42.53 -41.00
C ALA A 423 1.10 43.33 -40.96
N LYS A 424 0.95 44.26 -40.01
CA LYS A 424 -0.20 45.17 -39.92
C LYS A 424 -0.17 46.19 -41.05
N ASP A 425 0.97 46.82 -41.28
CA ASP A 425 1.09 47.88 -42.28
C ASP A 425 0.97 47.32 -43.72
N ILE A 426 1.47 46.11 -43.97
CA ILE A 426 1.24 45.38 -45.23
C ILE A 426 -0.26 45.10 -45.41
N ARG A 427 -0.96 44.62 -44.36
CA ARG A 427 -2.41 44.38 -44.40
C ARG A 427 -3.20 45.65 -44.67
N GLU A 428 -2.88 46.75 -44.00
CA GLU A 428 -3.54 48.05 -44.21
C GLU A 428 -3.30 48.60 -45.62
N THR A 429 -2.12 48.37 -46.19
CA THR A 429 -1.81 48.77 -47.57
C THR A 429 -2.59 47.95 -48.59
N ILE A 430 -2.78 46.64 -48.34
CA ILE A 430 -3.60 45.77 -49.19
C ILE A 430 -5.10 46.10 -49.06
N LEU A 431 -5.58 46.38 -47.84
CA LEU A 431 -6.98 46.70 -47.56
C LEU A 431 -7.42 48.06 -48.09
N LYS A 432 -6.52 49.05 -48.21
CA LYS A 432 -6.83 50.36 -48.81
C LYS A 432 -7.11 50.30 -50.33
N LYS A 433 -7.05 49.13 -50.96
CA LYS A 433 -7.22 48.96 -52.41
C LYS A 433 -8.38 48.05 -52.84
N ASN A 434 -9.12 47.50 -51.89
CA ASN A 434 -10.48 46.98 -52.10
C ASN A 434 -11.48 47.98 -51.49
#